data_AF-A0A7X7LC67-F1
#
_entry.id   AF-A0A7X7LC67-F1
#
_cell.length_a   1.000
_cell.length_b   1.000
_cell.length_c   1.000
_cell.angle_alpha   90.00
_cell.angle_beta   90.00
_cell.angle_gamma   90.00
#
_symmetry.space_group_name_H-M   'P 1'
#
loop_
_entity.id
_entity.type
_entity.pdbx_description
1 polymer ?
#
loop_
_entity_poly.entity_id
_entity_poly.type
_entity_poly.pdbx_seq_one_letter_code
_entity_poly.pdbx_strand_id
1 'polypeptide(L)'
;MKTTSLIAAALLICGAAAAATVEWSFPTDIGTVYYIKADGKGGCALWGATTNALIRVLWLDKSGQALYDQTFPGAVIGFSMGKRGLVYSRISAPTYTTVYVDKKGVETPIFLPAEHTLTAFTTVFGSEVMDRKGFFVCRLPVAPPASVTVVRYNYK
;
A
#
# COMPACT_ATOMS: atom_id res chain seq x y z
N MET A 1 29.67 41.82 -12.24
CA MET A 1 29.69 40.35 -12.41
C MET A 1 29.22 39.69 -11.11
N LYS A 2 28.06 39.02 -11.10
CA LYS A 2 27.65 37.98 -10.11
C LYS A 2 26.15 37.55 -10.19
N THR A 3 25.44 37.80 -11.29
CA THR A 3 24.04 37.35 -11.46
C THR A 3 23.89 36.09 -12.32
N THR A 4 24.91 35.69 -13.06
CA THR A 4 24.86 34.50 -13.94
C THR A 4 25.03 33.18 -13.20
N SER A 5 25.67 33.16 -12.02
CA SER A 5 25.96 31.92 -11.28
C SER A 5 24.75 31.35 -10.51
N LEU A 6 23.77 32.17 -10.15
CA LEU A 6 22.56 31.72 -9.43
C LEU A 6 21.52 31.09 -10.37
N ILE A 7 21.44 31.55 -11.62
CA ILE A 7 20.51 31.00 -12.61
C ILE A 7 20.97 29.61 -13.09
N ALA A 8 22.29 29.38 -13.18
CA ALA A 8 22.83 28.06 -13.53
C ALA A 8 22.58 27.00 -12.44
N ALA A 9 22.66 27.37 -11.15
CA ALA A 9 22.37 26.46 -10.04
C ALA A 9 20.87 26.12 -9.93
N ALA A 10 19.99 27.09 -10.21
CA ALA A 10 18.54 26.84 -10.26
C ALA A 10 18.15 25.97 -11.47
N LEU A 11 18.76 26.16 -12.65
CA LEU A 11 18.53 25.28 -13.81
C LEU A 11 19.09 23.87 -13.62
N LEU A 12 20.21 23.70 -12.90
CA LEU A 12 20.78 22.38 -12.59
C LEU A 12 19.92 21.58 -11.60
N ILE A 13 19.20 22.26 -10.70
CA ILE A 13 18.28 21.61 -9.75
C ILE A 13 16.93 21.30 -10.42
N CYS A 14 16.46 22.12 -11.37
CA CYS A 14 15.28 21.78 -12.18
C CYS A 14 15.53 20.65 -13.20
N GLY A 15 16.79 20.38 -13.56
CA GLY A 15 17.19 19.31 -14.48
C GLY A 15 17.22 17.89 -13.88
N ALA A 16 16.99 17.75 -12.57
CA ALA A 16 16.94 16.46 -11.88
C ALA A 16 15.56 16.15 -11.29
N ALA A 17 14.49 16.77 -11.81
CA ALA A 17 13.15 16.20 -11.68
C ALA A 17 13.13 14.91 -12.53
N ALA A 18 13.61 13.81 -11.95
CA ALA A 18 13.44 12.48 -12.50
C ALA A 18 11.95 12.29 -12.78
N ALA A 19 11.54 12.44 -14.04
CA ALA A 19 10.16 12.28 -14.46
C ALA A 19 9.74 10.86 -14.05
N ALA A 20 8.89 10.77 -13.02
CA ALA A 20 8.52 9.50 -12.46
C ALA A 20 7.79 8.68 -13.53
N THR A 21 8.32 7.51 -13.86
CA THR A 21 7.72 6.64 -14.89
C THR A 21 6.82 5.63 -14.25
N VAL A 22 5.68 5.35 -14.89
CA VAL A 22 4.82 4.23 -14.50
C VAL A 22 5.63 2.94 -14.62
N GLU A 23 5.75 2.21 -13.52
CA GLU A 23 6.44 0.91 -13.48
C GLU A 23 5.43 -0.22 -13.71
N TRP A 24 4.29 -0.16 -13.01
CA TRP A 24 3.16 -1.06 -13.21
C TRP A 24 1.85 -0.44 -12.72
N SER A 25 0.74 -1.04 -13.14
CA SER A 25 -0.61 -0.68 -12.67
C SER A 25 -1.46 -1.92 -12.48
N PHE A 26 -2.29 -1.93 -11.44
CA PHE A 26 -3.18 -3.03 -11.11
C PHE A 26 -4.62 -2.51 -10.91
N PRO A 27 -5.58 -2.91 -11.75
CA PRO A 27 -6.98 -2.58 -11.55
C PRO A 27 -7.55 -3.37 -10.36
N THR A 28 -8.28 -2.70 -9.47
CA THR A 28 -8.93 -3.31 -8.30
C THR A 28 -10.45 -3.14 -8.40
N ASP A 29 -11.21 -4.01 -7.74
CA ASP A 29 -12.66 -3.84 -7.54
C ASP A 29 -12.98 -3.04 -6.25
N ILE A 30 -11.94 -2.50 -5.61
CA ILE A 30 -12.07 -1.67 -4.43
C ILE A 30 -12.67 -0.34 -4.87
N GLY A 31 -13.81 0.03 -4.29
CA GLY A 31 -14.47 1.31 -4.54
C GLY A 31 -13.87 2.45 -3.71
N THR A 32 -13.29 2.15 -2.55
CA THR A 32 -12.58 3.13 -1.70
C THR A 32 -11.38 2.47 -1.03
N VAL A 33 -10.19 2.99 -1.31
CA VAL A 33 -8.95 2.55 -0.65
C VAL A 33 -8.76 3.37 0.62
N TYR A 34 -8.67 2.70 1.77
CA TYR A 34 -8.48 3.37 3.06
C TYR A 34 -7.00 3.48 3.43
N TYR A 35 -6.18 2.53 2.99
CA TYR A 35 -4.79 2.49 3.37
C TYR A 35 -3.95 1.78 2.32
N ILE A 36 -2.72 2.27 2.14
CA ILE A 36 -1.69 1.64 1.32
C ILE A 36 -0.34 1.77 2.02
N LYS A 37 0.45 0.70 1.95
CA LYS A 37 1.77 0.59 2.57
C LYS A 37 2.75 -0.07 1.62
N ALA A 38 3.82 0.65 1.30
CA ALA A 38 4.94 0.11 0.53
C ALA A 38 5.58 -1.08 1.26
N ASP A 39 5.95 -2.12 0.52
CA ASP A 39 6.65 -3.29 1.08
C ASP A 39 8.18 -3.12 1.12
N GLY A 40 8.68 -1.98 0.61
CA GLY A 40 10.10 -1.63 0.51
C GLY A 40 10.87 -2.38 -0.58
N LYS A 41 10.20 -3.20 -1.39
CA LYS A 41 10.77 -4.01 -2.48
C LYS A 41 10.16 -3.69 -3.85
N GLY A 42 9.31 -2.66 -3.93
CA GLY A 42 8.62 -2.23 -5.14
C GLY A 42 7.17 -2.71 -5.21
N GLY A 43 6.71 -3.48 -4.22
CA GLY A 43 5.31 -3.87 -4.03
C GLY A 43 4.62 -3.02 -2.96
N CYS A 44 3.32 -3.25 -2.78
CA CYS A 44 2.54 -2.60 -1.73
C CYS A 44 1.43 -3.51 -1.22
N ALA A 45 1.09 -3.38 0.06
CA ALA A 45 -0.17 -3.88 0.58
C ALA A 45 -1.16 -2.73 0.79
N LEU A 46 -2.42 -2.99 0.51
CA LEU A 46 -3.51 -2.04 0.71
C LEU A 46 -4.75 -2.75 1.23
N TRP A 47 -5.66 -1.96 1.79
CA TRP A 47 -7.01 -2.43 2.06
C TRP A 47 -8.03 -1.34 1.80
N GLY A 48 -9.24 -1.77 1.50
CA GLY A 48 -10.33 -0.90 1.10
C GLY A 48 -11.68 -1.59 1.17
N ALA A 49 -12.74 -0.82 0.91
CA ALA A 49 -14.08 -1.35 0.72
C ALA A 49 -14.34 -1.59 -0.76
N THR A 50 -14.82 -2.79 -1.08
CA THR A 50 -15.40 -3.11 -2.39
C THR A 50 -16.76 -2.42 -2.56
N THR A 51 -17.29 -2.41 -3.78
CA THR A 51 -18.59 -1.78 -4.09
C THR A 51 -19.77 -2.39 -3.36
N ASN A 52 -19.68 -3.66 -2.93
CA ASN A 52 -20.68 -4.35 -2.10
C ASN A 52 -20.39 -4.26 -0.58
N ALA A 53 -19.59 -3.29 -0.15
CA ALA A 53 -19.25 -3.02 1.25
C ALA A 53 -18.51 -4.15 1.99
N LEU A 54 -17.89 -5.10 1.26
CA LEU A 54 -16.93 -6.03 1.85
C LEU A 54 -15.57 -5.35 1.97
N ILE A 55 -14.74 -5.84 2.89
CA ILE A 55 -13.37 -5.37 3.03
C ILE A 55 -12.46 -6.29 2.26
N ARG A 56 -11.62 -5.71 1.40
CA ARG A 56 -10.60 -6.42 0.64
C ARG A 56 -9.22 -6.01 1.13
N VAL A 57 -8.36 -6.99 1.40
CA VAL A 57 -6.94 -6.82 1.68
C VAL A 57 -6.17 -7.41 0.52
N LEU A 58 -5.28 -6.61 -0.07
CA LEU A 58 -4.52 -6.95 -1.26
C LEU A 58 -3.04 -6.63 -1.04
N TRP A 59 -2.15 -7.56 -1.37
CA TRP A 59 -0.70 -7.33 -1.40
C TRP A 59 -0.18 -7.65 -2.79
N LEU A 60 0.35 -6.62 -3.45
CA LEU A 60 0.97 -6.68 -4.77
C LEU A 60 2.49 -6.73 -4.64
N ASP A 61 3.14 -7.55 -5.46
CA ASP A 61 4.59 -7.60 -5.58
C ASP A 61 5.16 -6.47 -6.46
N LYS A 62 6.48 -6.51 -6.68
CA LYS A 62 7.20 -5.54 -7.52
C LYS A 62 6.79 -5.54 -9.00
N SER A 63 6.07 -6.55 -9.46
CA SER A 63 5.54 -6.64 -10.82
C SER A 63 4.05 -6.26 -10.91
N GLY A 64 3.45 -5.88 -9.78
CA GLY A 64 2.02 -5.61 -9.67
C GLY A 64 1.16 -6.87 -9.63
N GLN A 65 1.75 -8.06 -9.39
CA GLN A 65 0.99 -9.30 -9.23
C GLN A 65 0.56 -9.48 -7.76
N ALA A 66 -0.65 -10.01 -7.55
CA ALA A 66 -1.14 -10.28 -6.22
C ALA A 66 -0.38 -11.46 -5.58
N LEU A 67 0.35 -11.19 -4.50
CA LEU A 67 0.86 -12.21 -3.58
C LEU A 67 -0.22 -12.69 -2.62
N TYR A 68 -1.15 -11.81 -2.28
CA TYR A 68 -2.21 -12.08 -1.35
C TYR A 68 -3.43 -11.24 -1.70
N ASP A 69 -4.60 -11.85 -1.69
CA ASP A 69 -5.85 -11.23 -2.07
C ASP A 69 -7.00 -11.92 -1.34
N GLN A 70 -7.59 -11.22 -0.37
CA GLN A 70 -8.66 -11.75 0.44
C GLN A 70 -9.75 -10.72 0.65
N THR A 71 -10.99 -11.20 0.62
CA THR A 71 -12.19 -10.39 0.86
C THR A 71 -12.98 -11.00 2.00
N PHE A 72 -13.43 -10.19 2.94
CA PHE A 72 -14.13 -10.64 4.13
C PHE A 72 -15.11 -9.58 4.67
N PRO A 73 -16.11 -10.00 5.46
CA PRO A 73 -16.92 -9.08 6.23
C PRO A 73 -16.11 -8.52 7.41
N GLY A 74 -16.34 -7.24 7.75
CA GLY A 74 -15.76 -6.61 8.94
C GLY A 74 -14.52 -5.77 8.67
N ALA A 75 -14.38 -4.69 9.44
CA ALA A 75 -13.32 -3.70 9.28
C ALA A 75 -11.93 -4.24 9.63
N VAL A 76 -10.92 -3.68 8.99
CA VAL A 76 -9.51 -3.80 9.40
C VAL A 76 -9.22 -2.73 10.45
N ILE A 77 -8.68 -3.14 11.60
CA ILE A 77 -8.39 -2.26 12.75
C ILE A 77 -6.89 -2.12 13.03
N GLY A 78 -6.08 -2.98 12.42
CA GLY A 78 -4.63 -2.93 12.46
C GLY A 78 -4.08 -3.35 11.10
N PHE A 79 -3.08 -2.63 10.59
CA PHE A 79 -2.49 -2.92 9.29
C PHE A 79 -1.02 -2.51 9.30
N SER A 80 -0.12 -3.48 9.14
CA SER A 80 1.32 -3.26 9.21
C SER A 80 2.05 -4.13 8.20
N MET A 81 3.06 -3.54 7.58
CA MET A 81 3.98 -4.24 6.69
C MET A 81 5.35 -4.25 7.34
N GLY A 82 5.84 -5.45 7.66
CA GLY A 82 7.14 -5.64 8.28
C GLY A 82 8.11 -6.35 7.33
N LYS A 83 9.37 -6.51 7.79
CA LYS A 83 10.39 -7.27 7.03
C LYS A 83 10.00 -8.72 6.76
N ARG A 84 9.11 -9.30 7.59
CA ARG A 84 8.67 -10.69 7.51
C ARG A 84 7.48 -10.88 6.57
N GLY A 85 6.55 -9.93 6.58
CA GLY A 85 5.36 -9.94 5.74
C GLY A 85 4.31 -8.94 6.22
N LEU A 86 3.08 -9.13 5.74
CA LEU A 86 1.93 -8.34 6.13
C LEU A 86 1.35 -8.87 7.44
N VAL A 87 0.97 -7.98 8.35
CA VAL A 87 0.16 -8.30 9.53
C VAL A 87 -1.04 -7.38 9.51
N TYR A 88 -2.24 -7.94 9.62
CA TYR A 88 -3.44 -7.15 9.78
C TYR A 88 -4.38 -7.77 10.80
N SER A 89 -5.19 -6.94 11.44
CA SER A 89 -6.21 -7.38 12.40
C SER A 89 -7.57 -6.99 11.86
N ARG A 90 -8.52 -7.92 11.88
CA ARG A 90 -9.90 -7.72 11.45
C ARG A 90 -10.89 -8.04 12.56
N ILE A 91 -12.05 -7.41 12.50
CA ILE A 91 -13.19 -7.73 13.38
C ILE A 91 -13.75 -9.11 13.00
N SER A 92 -13.84 -10.01 13.98
CA SER A 92 -14.45 -11.33 13.83
C SER A 92 -15.19 -11.67 15.11
N ALA A 93 -16.47 -11.25 15.19
CA ALA A 93 -17.27 -11.36 16.40
C ALA A 93 -17.21 -12.78 17.02
N PRO A 94 -17.06 -12.91 18.35
CA PRO A 94 -17.07 -11.85 19.37
C PRO A 94 -15.70 -11.19 19.63
N THR A 95 -14.67 -11.52 18.85
CA THR A 95 -13.29 -11.07 19.09
C THR A 95 -12.71 -10.35 17.87
N TYR A 96 -11.38 -10.20 17.85
CA TYR A 96 -10.61 -9.74 16.70
C TYR A 96 -9.65 -10.85 16.30
N THR A 97 -9.50 -11.08 15.00
CA THR A 97 -8.52 -12.02 14.47
C THR A 97 -7.34 -11.23 13.91
N THR A 98 -6.14 -11.55 14.37
CA THR A 98 -4.91 -11.05 13.74
C THR A 98 -4.38 -12.11 12.80
N VAL A 99 -4.00 -11.71 11.60
CA VAL A 99 -3.50 -12.57 10.54
C VAL A 99 -2.11 -12.06 10.15
N TYR A 100 -1.14 -12.96 10.15
CA TYR A 100 0.14 -12.77 9.49
C TYR A 100 0.08 -13.42 8.11
N VAL A 101 0.57 -12.72 7.10
CA VAL A 101 0.72 -13.22 5.75
C VAL A 101 2.20 -13.19 5.40
N ASP A 102 2.76 -14.35 5.09
CA ASP A 102 4.16 -14.44 4.69
C ASP A 102 4.38 -13.93 3.25
N LYS A 103 5.64 -13.87 2.81
CA LYS A 103 6.00 -13.40 1.46
C LYS A 103 5.56 -14.32 0.32
N LYS A 104 4.98 -15.48 0.64
CA LYS A 104 4.38 -16.41 -0.32
C LYS A 104 2.86 -16.30 -0.34
N GLY A 105 2.27 -15.37 0.42
CA GLY A 105 0.83 -15.20 0.52
C GLY A 105 0.16 -16.17 1.48
N VAL A 106 0.92 -16.92 2.28
CA VAL A 106 0.36 -17.92 3.20
C VAL A 106 -0.07 -17.25 4.49
N GLU A 107 -1.34 -17.43 4.86
CA GLU A 107 -1.89 -16.94 6.11
C GLU A 107 -1.48 -17.80 7.31
N THR A 108 -1.21 -17.15 8.43
CA THR A 108 -1.08 -17.76 9.75
C THR A 108 -1.87 -16.89 10.73
N PRO A 109 -2.96 -17.41 11.29
CA PRO A 109 -3.66 -16.72 12.37
C PRO A 109 -2.74 -16.57 13.58
N ILE A 110 -2.80 -15.42 14.23
CA ILE A 110 -2.02 -15.11 15.43
C ILE A 110 -2.99 -15.11 16.61
N PHE A 111 -2.80 -16.05 17.53
CA PHE A 111 -3.69 -16.22 18.69
C PHE A 111 -3.04 -15.78 20.01
N LEU A 112 -1.71 -15.64 20.05
CA LEU A 112 -0.99 -15.27 21.27
C LEU A 112 -0.13 -14.01 21.06
N PRO A 113 -0.11 -13.06 22.03
CA PRO A 113 0.72 -11.85 21.95
C PRO A 113 2.23 -12.11 21.78
N ALA A 114 2.70 -13.29 22.17
CA ALA A 114 4.11 -13.68 22.10
C ALA A 114 4.57 -14.14 20.70
N GLU A 115 3.64 -14.51 19.81
CA GLU A 115 3.98 -15.04 18.48
C GLU A 115 4.36 -13.92 17.51
N HIS A 116 3.72 -12.76 17.65
CA HIS A 116 3.99 -11.56 16.87
C HIS A 116 3.75 -10.34 17.75
N THR A 117 4.80 -9.56 18.02
CA THR A 117 4.68 -8.31 18.78
C THR A 117 3.86 -7.32 17.95
N LEU A 118 2.59 -7.16 18.31
CA LEU A 118 1.76 -6.06 17.85
C LEU A 118 2.28 -4.79 18.55
N THR A 119 3.16 -4.07 17.87
CA THR A 119 3.57 -2.74 18.33
C THR A 119 2.39 -1.79 18.09
N ALA A 120 1.53 -1.71 19.10
CA ALA A 120 0.46 -0.75 19.32
C ALA A 120 -0.78 -0.83 18.40
N PHE A 121 -1.95 -0.89 19.06
CA PHE A 121 -3.13 -0.16 18.61
C PHE A 121 -2.78 1.33 18.65
N THR A 122 -2.19 1.84 17.58
CA THR A 122 -2.31 3.25 17.27
C THR A 122 -3.15 3.36 16.03
N THR A 123 -4.28 4.05 16.15
CA THR A 123 -5.09 4.58 15.05
C THR A 123 -4.30 5.64 14.27
N VAL A 124 -3.10 5.30 13.82
CA VAL A 124 -2.34 6.11 12.87
C VAL A 124 -2.55 5.48 11.50
N PHE A 125 -3.69 5.82 10.91
CA PHE A 125 -3.99 5.57 9.51
C PHE A 125 -3.17 6.54 8.62
N GLY A 126 -1.84 6.50 8.69
CA GLY A 126 -0.97 7.19 7.75
C GLY A 126 -0.58 6.28 6.58
N SER A 127 -1.15 6.48 5.38
CA SER A 127 -0.70 5.74 4.20
C SER A 127 0.80 5.98 3.96
N GLU A 128 1.57 4.89 3.85
CA GLU A 128 3.00 4.92 3.54
C GLU A 128 3.16 4.56 2.06
N VAL A 129 2.80 5.51 1.21
CA VAL A 129 2.78 5.36 -0.27
C VAL A 129 4.15 5.36 -0.92
N MET A 130 5.23 5.58 -0.17
CA MET A 130 6.57 5.81 -0.73
C MET A 130 7.58 4.80 -0.23
N ASP A 131 8.50 4.43 -1.11
CA ASP A 131 9.77 3.80 -0.75
C ASP A 131 10.93 4.54 -1.43
N ARG A 132 12.16 4.05 -1.25
CA ARG A 132 13.35 4.69 -1.82
C ARG A 132 13.39 4.71 -3.35
N LYS A 133 12.60 3.86 -4.02
CA LYS A 133 12.59 3.68 -5.47
C LYS A 133 11.39 4.33 -6.14
N GLY A 134 10.45 4.90 -5.40
CA GLY A 134 9.22 5.39 -6.00
C GLY A 134 8.05 5.55 -5.05
N PHE A 135 6.86 5.63 -5.63
CA PHE A 135 5.62 5.84 -4.89
C PHE A 135 4.40 5.20 -5.55
N PHE A 136 3.34 5.03 -4.77
CA PHE A 136 2.07 4.46 -5.19
C PHE A 136 0.97 5.52 -5.21
N VAL A 137 0.07 5.44 -6.20
CA VAL A 137 -1.12 6.28 -6.29
C VAL A 137 -2.34 5.42 -6.59
N CYS A 138 -3.46 5.71 -5.93
CA CYS A 138 -4.77 5.17 -6.31
C CYS A 138 -5.42 6.14 -7.29
N ARG A 139 -5.57 5.73 -8.56
CA ARG A 139 -6.30 6.51 -9.55
C ARG A 139 -7.78 6.14 -9.47
N LEU A 140 -8.60 7.14 -9.13
CA LEU A 140 -10.05 7.05 -9.22
C LEU A 140 -10.46 7.14 -10.70
N PRO A 141 -11.34 6.27 -11.18
CA PRO A 141 -11.88 6.37 -12.54
C PRO A 141 -12.85 7.54 -12.64
N VAL A 142 -12.87 8.18 -13.81
CA VAL A 142 -13.72 9.33 -14.12
C VAL A 142 -15.11 8.96 -14.64
N ALA A 143 -15.37 7.67 -14.92
CA ALA A 143 -16.67 7.17 -15.37
C ALA A 143 -16.92 5.70 -14.93
N PRO A 144 -18.19 5.29 -14.68
CA PRO A 144 -18.56 3.90 -14.34
C PRO A 144 -18.41 2.90 -15.51
N PRO A 145 -18.21 1.59 -15.25
CA PRO A 145 -17.98 0.98 -13.94
C PRO A 145 -16.59 1.35 -13.39
N ALA A 146 -16.59 1.87 -12.17
CA ALA A 146 -15.45 2.52 -11.57
C ALA A 146 -14.61 1.51 -10.78
N SER A 147 -13.52 1.01 -11.37
CA SER A 147 -12.46 0.30 -10.64
C SER A 147 -11.31 1.25 -10.25
N VAL A 148 -10.95 1.28 -8.97
CA VAL A 148 -9.74 1.99 -8.53
C VAL A 148 -8.52 1.27 -9.10
N THR A 149 -7.62 2.00 -9.76
CA THR A 149 -6.35 1.45 -10.22
C THR A 149 -5.23 1.85 -9.27
N VAL A 150 -4.49 0.86 -8.74
CA VAL A 150 -3.25 1.11 -8.00
C VAL A 150 -2.12 1.23 -9.01
N VAL A 151 -1.37 2.33 -8.98
CA VAL A 151 -0.28 2.61 -9.92
C VAL A 151 1.00 2.83 -9.15
N ARG A 152 2.07 2.13 -9.56
CA ARG A 152 3.43 2.37 -9.10
C ARG A 152 4.16 3.30 -10.07
N TYR A 153 4.80 4.31 -9.51
CA TYR A 153 5.78 5.13 -10.21
C TYR A 153 7.17 4.92 -9.63
N ASN A 154 8.19 4.96 -10.49
CA ASN A 154 9.59 4.85 -10.12
C ASN A 154 10.29 6.22 -10.29
N TYR A 155 11.16 6.59 -9.34
CA TYR A 155 12.08 7.71 -9.49
C TYR A 155 13.27 7.25 -10.36
N LYS A 156 13.37 7.74 -11.59
CA LYS A 156 14.49 7.43 -12.49
C LYS A 156 15.85 7.69 -11.85
#